data_AF-A0A960PBF6-F1
#
_entry.id   AF-A0A960PBF6-F1
#
_cell.length_a   1.000
_cell.length_b   1.000
_cell.length_c   1.000
_cell.angle_alpha   90.00
_cell.angle_beta   90.00
_cell.angle_gamma   90.00
#
_symmetry.space_group_name_H-M   'P 1'
#
loop_
_entity.id
_entity.type
_entity.pdbx_description
1 polymer ?
#
loop_
_entity_poly.entity_id
_entity_poly.type
_entity_poly.pdbx_seq_one_letter_code
_entity_poly.pdbx_strand_id
1 'polypeptide(L)'
;MGLNAASLHVRIGSGPVAQRRLGAVIRRALATNGYCEARSERAAERTLILHPASSGEWTTVFDSEWMELDAFAARISREAEVETVTSSIRQSDAMRLALFRNGLPVDILASQGPRSVGRPELWGPLLEPGASAVELREALERPAIFAEDKLVALARLLGLNRDLCLADVEDLLDAPGRPIRPRLCFRRLQMATA
;
A
#
# COMPACT_ATOMS: atom_id res chain seq x y z
N MET A 1 -18.74 -5.74 -13.12
CA MET A 1 -17.27 -5.64 -13.18
C MET A 1 -16.76 -5.79 -11.76
N GLY A 2 -15.81 -6.68 -11.51
CA GLY A 2 -15.23 -6.87 -10.17
C GLY A 2 -14.14 -5.83 -9.90
N LEU A 3 -13.98 -5.45 -8.64
CA LEU A 3 -12.99 -4.47 -8.19
C LEU A 3 -11.58 -5.05 -8.28
N ASN A 4 -10.64 -4.26 -8.80
CA ASN A 4 -9.21 -4.53 -8.69
C ASN A 4 -8.55 -3.31 -8.03
N ALA A 5 -8.10 -3.47 -6.80
CA ALA A 5 -7.49 -2.39 -6.02
C ALA A 5 -6.22 -2.93 -5.38
N ALA A 6 -5.18 -2.11 -5.25
CA ALA A 6 -3.97 -2.47 -4.54
C ALA A 6 -3.20 -1.22 -4.18
N SER A 7 -2.65 -1.25 -2.98
CA SER A 7 -1.91 -0.12 -2.47
C SER A 7 -0.89 -0.58 -1.44
N LEU A 8 0.13 0.25 -1.26
CA LEU A 8 1.15 0.10 -0.24
C LEU A 8 0.92 1.16 0.84
N HIS A 9 0.70 0.75 2.07
CA HIS A 9 0.58 1.64 3.22
C HIS A 9 1.91 1.64 3.98
N VAL A 10 2.48 2.82 4.19
CA VAL A 10 3.78 3.00 4.87
C VAL A 10 3.57 3.76 6.18
N ARG A 11 3.99 3.17 7.32
CA ARG A 11 3.82 3.78 8.64
C ARG A 11 4.91 4.81 8.94
N ILE A 12 4.90 5.92 8.22
CA ILE A 12 5.94 6.96 8.27
C ILE A 12 5.41 8.32 8.71
N GLY A 13 4.13 8.41 9.03
CA GLY A 13 3.38 9.64 9.21
C GLY A 13 2.75 10.15 7.91
N SER A 14 1.85 11.12 8.02
CA SER A 14 1.08 11.68 6.89
C SER A 14 1.53 13.09 6.47
N GLY A 15 2.38 13.75 7.26
CA GLY A 15 2.78 15.13 7.04
C GLY A 15 3.78 15.33 5.88
N PRO A 16 4.03 16.59 5.45
CA PRO A 16 4.94 16.88 4.35
C PRO A 16 6.38 16.38 4.56
N VAL A 17 6.86 16.34 5.80
CA VAL A 17 8.19 15.79 6.15
C VAL A 17 8.23 14.28 5.88
N ALA A 18 7.21 13.56 6.32
CA ALA A 18 7.07 12.12 6.10
C ALA A 18 6.99 11.79 4.60
N GLN A 19 6.20 12.54 3.85
CA GLN A 19 6.08 12.38 2.39
C GLN A 19 7.40 12.64 1.66
N ARG A 20 8.17 13.67 2.05
CA ARG A 20 9.51 13.91 1.48
C ARG A 20 10.48 12.78 1.79
N ARG A 21 10.49 12.28 3.03
CA ARG A 21 11.32 11.14 3.45
C ARG A 21 10.96 9.90 2.64
N LEU A 22 9.67 9.56 2.55
CA LEU A 22 9.17 8.44 1.76
C LEU A 22 9.53 8.59 0.28
N GLY A 23 9.33 9.76 -0.32
CA GLY A 23 9.68 10.00 -1.70
C GLY A 23 11.18 9.83 -1.97
N ALA A 24 12.06 10.23 -1.05
CA ALA A 24 13.49 9.97 -1.16
C ALA A 24 13.83 8.46 -1.11
N VAL A 25 13.14 7.69 -0.26
CA VAL A 25 13.30 6.23 -0.20
C VAL A 25 12.83 5.58 -1.50
N ILE A 26 11.63 5.93 -1.99
CA ILE A 26 11.08 5.42 -3.24
C ILE A 26 12.03 5.67 -4.42
N ARG A 27 12.60 6.88 -4.53
CA ARG A 27 13.56 7.21 -5.59
C ARG A 27 14.78 6.29 -5.58
N ARG A 28 15.37 6.02 -4.41
CA ARG A 28 16.53 5.12 -4.30
C ARG A 28 16.15 3.67 -4.61
N ALA A 29 15.01 3.23 -4.10
CA ALA A 29 14.48 1.90 -4.35
C ALA A 29 14.27 1.65 -5.85
N LEU A 30 13.66 2.60 -6.56
CA LEU A 30 13.41 2.51 -8.01
C LEU A 30 14.69 2.69 -8.83
N ALA A 31 15.63 3.53 -8.41
CA ALA A 31 16.94 3.66 -9.05
C ALA A 31 17.69 2.33 -9.11
N THR A 32 17.62 1.54 -8.05
CA THR A 32 18.23 0.20 -8.01
C THR A 32 17.58 -0.79 -8.99
N ASN A 33 16.32 -0.52 -9.38
CA ASN A 33 15.59 -1.33 -10.36
C ASN A 33 15.66 -0.74 -11.79
N GLY A 34 16.61 0.16 -12.04
CA GLY A 34 16.84 0.72 -13.37
C GLY A 34 15.86 1.82 -13.77
N TYR A 35 15.18 2.47 -12.82
CA TYR A 35 14.34 3.63 -13.09
C TYR A 35 15.05 4.95 -12.74
N CYS A 36 14.67 6.05 -13.36
CA CYS A 36 15.05 7.39 -12.94
C CYS A 36 13.85 8.33 -13.01
N GLU A 37 13.93 9.50 -12.37
CA GLU A 37 12.83 10.47 -12.44
C GLU A 37 12.60 10.93 -13.88
N ALA A 38 11.33 10.95 -14.27
CA ALA A 38 10.89 11.49 -15.54
C ALA A 38 10.95 13.02 -15.51
N ARG A 39 11.27 13.64 -16.65
CA ARG A 39 11.32 15.11 -16.79
C ARG A 39 9.93 15.75 -16.77
N SER A 40 8.88 14.97 -17.01
CA SER A 40 7.48 15.37 -17.01
C SER A 40 6.58 14.16 -16.85
N GLU A 41 5.32 14.37 -16.46
CA GLU A 41 4.32 13.29 -16.37
C GLU A 41 4.13 12.57 -17.72
N ARG A 42 4.17 13.29 -18.84
CA ARG A 42 4.04 12.72 -20.19
C ARG A 42 5.18 11.77 -20.57
N ALA A 43 6.35 11.93 -19.95
CA ALA A 43 7.50 11.06 -20.16
C ALA A 43 7.60 9.96 -19.10
N ALA A 44 6.62 9.84 -18.21
CA ALA A 44 6.58 8.84 -17.17
C ALA A 44 6.06 7.51 -17.73
N GLU A 45 6.79 6.43 -17.47
CA GLU A 45 6.35 5.05 -17.72
C GLU A 45 5.69 4.48 -16.46
N ARG A 46 6.10 4.96 -15.28
CA ARG A 46 5.55 4.57 -13.99
C ARG A 46 5.28 5.80 -13.14
N THR A 47 4.08 5.89 -12.57
CA THR A 47 3.68 6.98 -11.70
C THR A 47 3.26 6.42 -10.35
N LEU A 48 3.84 6.98 -9.29
CA LEU A 48 3.44 6.69 -7.92
C LEU A 48 2.72 7.89 -7.33
N ILE A 49 1.58 7.65 -6.70
CA ILE A 49 0.78 8.67 -6.02
C ILE A 49 0.90 8.46 -4.52
N LEU A 50 1.33 9.49 -3.80
CA LEU A 50 1.43 9.46 -2.34
C LEU A 50 0.21 10.16 -1.76
N HIS A 51 -0.52 9.46 -0.90
CA HIS A 51 -1.72 9.96 -0.25
C HIS A 51 -1.62 9.79 1.27
N PRO A 52 -1.76 10.87 2.06
CA PRO A 52 -1.85 10.75 3.51
C PRO A 52 -3.09 9.94 3.91
N ALA A 53 -2.96 9.03 4.87
CA ALA A 53 -4.12 8.36 5.47
C ALA A 53 -4.82 9.26 6.50
N SER A 54 -6.03 8.87 6.88
CA SER A 54 -6.88 9.63 7.80
C SER A 54 -6.31 9.71 9.23
N SER A 55 -5.72 8.63 9.74
CA SER A 55 -5.20 8.56 11.12
C SER A 55 -3.85 9.26 11.33
N GLY A 56 -3.27 9.82 10.27
CA GLY A 56 -2.02 10.58 10.36
C GLY A 56 -0.74 9.75 10.48
N GLU A 57 -0.83 8.46 10.80
CA GLU A 57 0.34 7.56 10.91
C GLU A 57 0.79 6.96 9.58
N TRP A 58 -0.14 6.82 8.64
CA TRP A 58 0.11 6.15 7.38
C TRP A 58 0.20 7.12 6.20
N THR A 59 1.08 6.81 5.25
CA THR A 59 1.02 7.32 3.88
C THR A 59 0.78 6.13 2.94
N THR A 60 -0.31 6.18 2.19
CA THR A 60 -0.64 5.21 1.16
C THR A 60 0.04 5.60 -0.16
N VAL A 61 0.62 4.61 -0.83
CA VAL A 61 1.29 4.72 -2.12
C VAL A 61 0.52 3.87 -3.10
N PHE A 62 0.08 4.50 -4.18
CA PHE A 62 -0.50 3.84 -5.34
C PHE A 62 0.54 3.81 -6.44
N ASP A 63 0.59 2.72 -7.18
CA ASP A 63 1.55 2.51 -8.25
C ASP A 63 0.82 2.16 -9.53
N SER A 64 1.16 2.82 -10.64
CA SER A 64 0.62 2.46 -11.94
C SER A 64 1.15 1.11 -12.45
N GLU A 65 2.28 0.62 -11.94
CA GLU A 65 2.85 -0.69 -12.24
C GLU A 65 2.83 -1.59 -11.01
N TRP A 66 1.76 -2.39 -10.88
CA TRP A 66 1.40 -3.20 -9.72
C TRP A 66 2.23 -4.48 -9.57
N MET A 67 3.07 -4.77 -10.57
CA MET A 67 3.94 -5.93 -10.56
C MET A 67 4.94 -5.80 -9.41
N GLU A 68 5.10 -6.89 -8.64
CA GLU A 68 6.04 -6.97 -7.52
C GLU A 68 5.72 -6.05 -6.32
N LEU A 69 4.46 -5.70 -6.06
CA LEU A 69 4.04 -4.86 -4.93
C LEU A 69 4.63 -5.32 -3.58
N ASP A 70 4.61 -6.62 -3.30
CA ASP A 70 5.15 -7.19 -2.06
C ASP A 70 6.68 -7.02 -1.96
N ALA A 71 7.41 -7.20 -3.06
CA ALA A 71 8.85 -6.99 -3.09
C ALA A 71 9.21 -5.50 -2.93
N PHE A 72 8.39 -4.62 -3.51
CA PHE A 72 8.51 -3.19 -3.32
C PHE A 72 8.24 -2.80 -1.86
N ALA A 73 7.16 -3.28 -1.26
CA ALA A 73 6.82 -3.05 0.14
C ALA A 73 7.93 -3.52 1.10
N ALA A 74 8.42 -4.75 0.90
CA ALA A 74 9.57 -5.27 1.64
C ALA A 74 10.77 -4.31 1.55
N ARG A 75 11.16 -3.90 0.34
CA ARG A 75 12.28 -2.96 0.16
C ARG A 75 12.05 -1.63 0.88
N ILE A 76 10.86 -1.04 0.75
CA ILE A 76 10.51 0.21 1.44
C ILE A 76 10.59 0.03 2.96
N SER A 77 10.05 -1.05 3.52
CA SER A 77 10.11 -1.33 4.96
C SER A 77 11.54 -1.38 5.49
N ARG A 78 12.48 -1.94 4.71
CA ARG A 78 13.90 -2.00 5.04
C ARG A 78 14.58 -0.64 4.92
N GLU A 79 14.42 0.04 3.80
CA GLU A 79 15.13 1.29 3.52
C GLU A 79 14.62 2.49 4.34
N ALA A 80 13.35 2.46 4.73
CA ALA A 80 12.76 3.50 5.57
C ALA A 80 12.80 3.14 7.06
N GLU A 81 13.12 1.89 7.43
CA GLU A 81 13.08 1.36 8.81
C GLU A 81 11.70 1.54 9.46
N VAL A 82 10.66 1.17 8.73
CA VAL A 82 9.25 1.29 9.16
C VAL A 82 8.46 0.05 8.76
N GLU A 83 7.30 -0.16 9.35
CA GLU A 83 6.37 -1.15 8.85
C GLU A 83 5.67 -0.70 7.58
N THR A 84 5.41 -1.68 6.71
CA THR A 84 4.57 -1.48 5.54
C THR A 84 3.52 -2.57 5.44
N VAL A 85 2.34 -2.20 4.96
CA VAL A 85 1.24 -3.12 4.68
C VAL A 85 0.88 -3.01 3.21
N THR A 86 0.84 -4.12 2.47
CA THR A 86 0.21 -4.15 1.15
C THR A 86 -1.23 -4.58 1.31
N SER A 87 -2.14 -3.94 0.59
CA SER A 87 -3.51 -4.40 0.40
C SER A 87 -3.73 -4.68 -1.08
N SER A 88 -4.51 -5.71 -1.40
CA SER A 88 -5.00 -5.91 -2.75
C SER A 88 -6.34 -6.65 -2.77
N ILE A 89 -7.22 -6.26 -3.69
CA ILE A 89 -8.43 -6.97 -4.08
C ILE A 89 -8.32 -7.32 -5.57
N ARG A 90 -8.73 -8.53 -5.92
CA ARG A 90 -8.82 -8.99 -7.31
C ARG A 90 -10.21 -9.53 -7.57
N GLN A 91 -10.87 -8.95 -8.57
CA GLN A 91 -12.20 -9.33 -9.04
C GLN A 91 -13.27 -9.43 -7.93
N SER A 92 -13.15 -8.64 -6.86
CA SER A 92 -14.05 -8.67 -5.68
C SER A 92 -14.10 -9.98 -4.86
N ASP A 93 -13.42 -11.04 -5.30
CA ASP A 93 -13.49 -12.35 -4.63
C ASP A 93 -12.24 -12.65 -3.77
N ALA A 94 -11.10 -12.13 -4.20
CA ALA A 94 -9.81 -12.38 -3.56
C ALA A 94 -9.27 -11.09 -2.92
N MET A 95 -9.14 -11.09 -1.60
CA MET A 95 -8.40 -10.06 -0.88
C MET A 95 -7.10 -10.65 -0.36
N ARG A 96 -6.06 -9.82 -0.33
CA ARG A 96 -4.79 -10.08 0.34
C ARG A 96 -4.37 -8.84 1.13
N LEU A 97 -3.87 -9.06 2.33
CA LEU A 97 -3.19 -8.06 3.14
C LEU A 97 -1.86 -8.64 3.61
N ALA A 98 -0.72 -7.99 3.37
CA ALA A 98 0.57 -8.50 3.80
C ALA A 98 1.35 -7.45 4.60
N LEU A 99 1.87 -7.86 5.74
CA LEU A 99 2.68 -7.04 6.63
C LEU A 99 4.16 -7.33 6.40
N PHE A 100 4.96 -6.28 6.26
CA PHE A 100 6.41 -6.36 6.16
C PHE A 100 7.10 -5.52 7.24
N ARG A 101 8.23 -6.05 7.72
CA ARG A 101 9.14 -5.37 8.64
C ARG A 101 10.57 -5.68 8.22
N ASN A 102 11.44 -4.66 8.20
CA ASN A 102 12.87 -4.81 7.92
C ASN A 102 13.19 -5.61 6.64
N GLY A 103 12.36 -5.51 5.61
CA GLY A 103 12.57 -6.23 4.35
C GLY A 103 11.99 -7.64 4.29
N LEU A 104 11.28 -8.09 5.31
CA LEU A 104 10.77 -9.46 5.38
C LEU A 104 9.24 -9.48 5.51
N PRO A 105 8.55 -10.43 4.84
CA PRO A 105 7.14 -10.67 5.07
C PRO A 105 6.95 -11.25 6.48
N VAL A 106 6.27 -10.51 7.34
CA VAL A 106 6.00 -10.90 8.72
C VAL A 106 4.72 -11.71 8.81
N ASP A 107 3.65 -11.28 8.13
CA ASP A 107 2.39 -12.00 8.10
C ASP A 107 1.61 -11.71 6.82
N ILE A 108 0.76 -12.65 6.41
CA ILE A 108 -0.06 -12.54 5.20
C ILE A 108 -1.46 -13.06 5.51
N LEU A 109 -2.44 -12.24 5.20
CA LEU A 109 -3.86 -12.52 5.27
C LEU A 109 -4.40 -12.65 3.86
N ALA A 110 -5.26 -13.63 3.62
CA ALA A 110 -5.98 -13.76 2.36
C ALA A 110 -7.44 -14.13 2.61
N SER A 111 -8.38 -13.69 1.77
CA SER A 111 -9.78 -14.15 1.89
C SER A 111 -9.95 -15.64 1.60
N GLN A 112 -9.00 -16.24 0.87
CA GLN A 112 -9.02 -17.65 0.45
C GLN A 112 -7.67 -18.34 0.66
N GLY A 113 -7.69 -19.67 0.88
CA GLY A 113 -6.51 -20.51 1.00
C GLY A 113 -5.98 -20.69 2.43
N PRO A 114 -4.84 -21.39 2.62
CA PRO A 114 -4.31 -21.76 3.93
C PRO A 114 -3.80 -20.58 4.76
N ARG A 115 -3.66 -19.39 4.15
CA ARG A 115 -3.24 -18.14 4.81
C ARG A 115 -4.43 -17.25 5.18
N SER A 116 -5.61 -17.83 5.36
CA SER A 116 -6.83 -17.09 5.65
C SER A 116 -6.96 -16.61 7.09
N VAL A 117 -6.24 -17.23 8.03
CA VAL A 117 -6.46 -17.01 9.47
C VAL A 117 -5.53 -15.93 10.06
N GLY A 118 -4.39 -15.65 9.45
CA GLY A 118 -3.46 -14.64 9.99
C GLY A 118 -2.93 -14.93 11.39
N ARG A 119 -2.10 -14.01 11.89
CA ARG A 119 -1.58 -14.04 13.27
C ARG A 119 -1.86 -12.71 13.98
N PRO A 120 -3.03 -12.55 14.62
CA PRO A 120 -3.49 -11.28 15.20
C PRO A 120 -2.44 -10.57 16.08
N GLU A 121 -1.64 -11.34 16.83
CA GLU A 121 -0.57 -10.86 17.69
C GLU A 121 0.51 -10.06 16.94
N LEU A 122 0.76 -10.35 15.66
CA LEU A 122 1.76 -9.64 14.86
C LEU A 122 1.26 -8.27 14.39
N TRP A 123 -0.06 -8.11 14.30
CA TRP A 123 -0.75 -6.89 13.86
C TRP A 123 -1.11 -5.95 15.02
N GLY A 124 -1.16 -6.47 16.26
CA GLY A 124 -1.48 -5.69 17.46
C GLY A 124 -0.77 -4.33 17.56
N PRO A 125 0.55 -4.23 17.32
CA PRO A 125 1.27 -2.95 17.37
C PRO A 125 0.85 -1.92 16.31
N LEU A 126 0.10 -2.32 15.27
CA LEU A 126 -0.38 -1.48 14.18
C LEU A 126 -1.82 -1.02 14.37
N LEU A 127 -2.49 -1.49 15.42
CA LEU A 127 -3.88 -1.15 15.68
C LEU A 127 -4.00 0.34 16.02
N GLU A 128 -5.04 0.96 15.46
CA GLU A 128 -5.43 2.33 15.78
C GLU A 128 -5.78 2.43 17.28
N PRO A 129 -5.53 3.57 17.95
CA PRO A 129 -5.92 3.75 19.34
C PRO A 129 -7.39 3.39 19.60
N GLY A 130 -7.61 2.49 20.55
CA GLY A 130 -8.94 2.00 20.92
C GLY A 130 -9.37 0.71 20.21
N ALA A 131 -8.67 0.28 19.16
CA ALA A 131 -8.88 -1.04 18.58
C ALA A 131 -8.17 -2.13 19.40
N SER A 132 -8.79 -3.31 19.47
CA SER A 132 -8.29 -4.45 20.24
C SER A 132 -7.87 -5.63 19.36
N ALA A 133 -6.98 -6.47 19.90
CA ALA A 133 -6.61 -7.73 19.25
C ALA A 133 -7.80 -8.70 19.13
N VAL A 134 -8.83 -8.56 19.98
CA VAL A 134 -10.07 -9.33 19.91
C VAL A 134 -10.87 -8.93 18.68
N GLU A 135 -11.11 -7.63 18.49
CA GLU A 135 -11.81 -7.14 17.29
C GLU A 135 -11.06 -7.48 16.00
N LEU A 136 -9.73 -7.46 16.03
CA LEU A 136 -8.93 -7.91 14.90
C LEU A 136 -9.16 -9.39 14.61
N ARG A 137 -9.10 -10.25 15.62
CA ARG A 137 -9.37 -11.68 15.45
C ARG A 137 -10.78 -11.91 14.90
N GLU A 138 -11.78 -11.24 15.45
CA GLU A 138 -13.16 -11.32 14.96
C GLU A 138 -13.27 -10.88 13.50
N ALA A 139 -12.62 -9.78 13.11
CA ALA A 139 -12.61 -9.31 11.72
C ALA A 139 -11.94 -10.32 10.77
N LEU A 140 -10.90 -11.03 11.23
CA LEU A 140 -10.21 -12.06 10.46
C LEU A 140 -11.05 -13.34 10.31
N GLU A 141 -11.69 -13.77 11.38
CA GLU A 141 -12.50 -15.00 11.42
C GLU A 141 -13.87 -14.83 10.76
N ARG A 142 -14.39 -13.59 10.72
CA ARG A 142 -15.70 -13.31 10.14
C ARG A 142 -15.74 -13.75 8.66
N PRO A 143 -16.69 -14.62 8.27
CA PRO A 143 -16.94 -14.89 6.87
C PRO A 143 -17.48 -13.61 6.22
N ALA A 144 -16.96 -13.28 5.04
CA ALA A 144 -17.42 -12.15 4.26
C ALA A 144 -17.91 -12.66 2.90
N ILE A 145 -19.03 -12.10 2.44
CA ILE A 145 -19.57 -12.41 1.11
C ILE A 145 -18.69 -11.76 0.04
N PHE A 146 -18.22 -10.55 0.32
CA PHE A 146 -17.34 -9.77 -0.54
C PHE A 146 -15.98 -9.52 0.12
N ALA A 147 -14.92 -9.57 -0.67
CA ALA A 147 -13.56 -9.40 -0.17
C ALA A 147 -13.30 -7.97 0.35
N GLU A 148 -14.02 -7.00 -0.23
CA GLU A 148 -14.08 -5.59 0.15
C GLU A 148 -14.51 -5.42 1.60
N ASP A 149 -15.58 -6.10 2.04
CA ASP A 149 -16.13 -5.93 3.39
C ASP A 149 -15.10 -6.30 4.46
N LYS A 150 -14.35 -7.38 4.22
CA LYS A 150 -13.26 -7.79 5.11
C LYS A 150 -12.11 -6.78 5.07
N LEU A 151 -11.72 -6.28 3.90
CA LEU A 151 -10.68 -5.25 3.80
C LEU A 151 -11.08 -3.96 4.52
N VAL A 152 -12.34 -3.53 4.40
CA VAL A 152 -12.87 -2.34 5.09
C VAL A 152 -12.82 -2.50 6.60
N ALA A 153 -13.22 -3.68 7.11
CA ALA A 153 -13.16 -3.98 8.54
C ALA A 153 -11.72 -3.92 9.07
N LEU A 154 -10.77 -4.53 8.35
CA LEU A 154 -9.35 -4.50 8.71
C LEU A 154 -8.74 -3.10 8.58
N ALA A 155 -9.07 -2.36 7.52
CA ALA A 155 -8.60 -0.99 7.31
C ALA A 155 -8.98 -0.09 8.48
N ARG A 156 -10.22 -0.19 8.98
CA ARG A 156 -10.69 0.54 10.16
C ARG A 156 -9.83 0.25 11.39
N LEU A 157 -9.52 -1.01 11.65
CA LEU A 157 -8.76 -1.43 12.83
C LEU A 157 -7.29 -0.98 12.77
N LEU A 158 -6.74 -0.84 11.56
CA LEU A 158 -5.35 -0.44 11.32
C LEU A 158 -5.19 1.08 11.10
N GLY A 159 -6.27 1.86 11.18
CA GLY A 159 -6.23 3.29 10.89
C GLY A 159 -6.04 3.63 9.40
N LEU A 160 -6.17 2.64 8.51
CA LEU A 160 -6.06 2.86 7.08
C LEU A 160 -7.32 3.56 6.55
N ASN A 161 -7.13 4.43 5.56
CA ASN A 161 -8.27 5.06 4.92
C ASN A 161 -9.02 4.04 4.05
N ARG A 162 -10.29 3.78 4.41
CA ARG A 162 -11.19 2.87 3.71
C ARG A 162 -11.20 3.08 2.20
N ASP A 163 -11.45 4.32 1.77
CA ASP A 163 -11.63 4.64 0.36
C ASP A 163 -10.34 4.42 -0.42
N LEU A 164 -9.20 4.66 0.21
CA LEU A 164 -7.88 4.40 -0.39
C LEU A 164 -7.57 2.90 -0.50
N CYS A 165 -8.02 2.06 0.43
CA CYS A 165 -7.84 0.62 0.33
C CYS A 165 -8.66 0.00 -0.82
N LEU A 166 -9.73 0.68 -1.24
CA LEU A 166 -10.63 0.23 -2.30
C LEU A 166 -10.41 0.98 -3.63
N ALA A 167 -9.58 2.01 -3.64
CA ALA A 167 -9.28 2.78 -4.84
C ALA A 167 -8.25 2.06 -5.71
N ASP A 168 -8.41 2.18 -7.02
CA ASP A 168 -7.33 1.93 -7.95
C ASP A 168 -6.52 3.22 -8.22
N VAL A 169 -5.47 3.10 -9.02
CA VAL A 169 -4.64 4.26 -9.38
C VAL A 169 -5.37 5.21 -10.34
N GLU A 170 -6.27 4.69 -11.18
CA GLU A 170 -7.00 5.43 -12.21
C GLU A 170 -8.02 6.39 -11.56
N ASP A 171 -8.75 5.90 -10.55
CA ASP A 171 -9.61 6.66 -9.65
C ASP A 171 -8.91 7.90 -9.08
N LEU A 172 -7.59 7.81 -8.87
CA LEU A 172 -6.80 8.86 -8.27
C LEU A 172 -6.15 9.80 -9.28
N LEU A 173 -5.96 9.34 -10.52
CA LEU A 173 -5.45 10.14 -11.63
C LEU A 173 -6.56 11.03 -12.22
N ASP A 174 -7.77 10.50 -12.33
CA ASP A 174 -8.86 11.13 -13.08
C ASP A 174 -9.81 11.99 -12.24
N ALA A 175 -9.66 12.04 -10.91
CA ALA A 175 -10.59 12.76 -10.04
C ALA A 175 -10.52 14.30 -10.21
N PRO A 176 -11.51 14.95 -10.84
CA PRO A 176 -11.51 16.40 -11.01
C PRO A 176 -11.73 17.10 -9.66
N GLY A 177 -11.03 18.21 -9.42
CA GLY A 177 -11.24 19.08 -8.25
C GLY A 177 -10.65 18.59 -6.92
N ARG A 178 -9.87 17.50 -6.91
CA ARG A 178 -9.12 17.08 -5.70
C ARG A 178 -7.83 17.89 -5.53
N PRO A 179 -7.37 18.12 -4.29
CA PRO A 179 -6.09 18.78 -4.03
C PRO A 179 -4.96 18.04 -4.74
N ILE A 180 -3.98 18.80 -5.25
CA ILE A 180 -2.80 18.25 -5.95
C ILE A 180 -2.12 17.25 -5.02
N ARG A 181 -2.12 15.98 -5.43
CA ARG A 181 -1.46 14.90 -4.71
C ARG A 181 0.01 14.85 -5.13
N PRO A 182 0.96 14.67 -4.21
CA PRO A 182 2.35 14.43 -4.59
C PRO A 182 2.45 13.21 -5.50
N ARG A 183 3.00 13.43 -6.70
CA ARG A 183 3.26 12.39 -7.70
C ARG A 183 4.76 12.23 -7.87
N LEU A 184 5.21 10.98 -7.97
CA LEU A 184 6.58 10.64 -8.34
C LEU A 184 6.52 9.92 -9.69
N CYS A 185 7.09 10.55 -10.70
CA CYS A 185 7.06 10.06 -12.08
C CYS A 185 8.43 9.50 -12.44
N PHE A 186 8.45 8.28 -12.97
CA PHE A 186 9.67 7.56 -13.32
C PHE A 186 9.61 7.02 -14.74
N ARG A 187 10.78 6.86 -15.34
CA ARG A 187 10.99 6.17 -16.62
C ARG A 187 12.12 5.17 -16.46
N ARG A 188 12.16 4.13 -17.30
CA ARG A 188 13.30 3.21 -17.32
C ARG A 188 14.55 3.90 -17.86
N LEU A 189 15.69 3.53 -17.30
CA LEU A 189 16.99 3.80 -17.90
C LEU A 189 17.07 2.92 -19.14
N GLN A 190 17.20 3.53 -20.32
CA GLN A 190 17.58 2.79 -21.51
C GLN A 190 18.96 2.20 -21.23
N MET A 191 19.04 0.88 -21.08
CA MET A 191 20.33 0.22 -21.13
C MET A 191 20.85 0.48 -22.53
N ALA A 192 22.00 1.15 -22.65
CA ALA A 192 22.68 1.23 -23.92
C ALA A 192 22.90 -0.21 -24.39
N THR A 193 22.18 -0.63 -25.43
CA THR A 193 22.46 -1.87 -26.13
C THR A 193 23.87 -1.71 -26.68
N ALA A 194 24.82 -2.36 -26.02
CA ALA A 194 26.20 -2.47 -26.49
C ALA A 194 26.26 -3.33 -27.75
#